data_AF-H0AAK9-F1
#
_entry.id   AF-H0AAK9-F1
#
_cell.length_a   1.000
_cell.length_b   1.000
_cell.length_c   1.000
_cell.angle_alpha   90.00
_cell.angle_beta   90.00
_cell.angle_gamma   90.00
#
_symmetry.space_group_name_H-M   'P 1'
#
loop_
_entity.id
_entity.type
_entity.pdbx_description
1 polymer ?
#
loop_
_entity_poly.entity_id
_entity_poly.type
_entity_poly.pdbx_seq_one_letter_code
_entity_poly.pdbx_strand_id
1 'polypeptide(L)'
;SLRPAEISTLNRYFGKADGKMVTAGIGMEQSSTPEIVKKCQKEMIEAVYESREEALEILEEYISRVRNREIDLEDLIIEKKITRNPEDYKSTNRSAEAAKRMKRKGIDIRAGQKVRYIVRDQNSRPRVLLDFEEIDRYDNEYYVEKLKSAAESVLRPFGVKKVEKGLEKGLVNYI
;
A
#
# COMPACT_ATOMS: atom_id res chain seq x y z
N SER A 1 -14.21 19.08 -13.34
CA SER A 1 -14.03 18.48 -14.67
C SER A 1 -12.63 18.71 -15.18
N LEU A 2 -11.98 17.66 -15.68
CA LEU A 2 -10.60 17.71 -16.19
C LEU A 2 -10.46 18.47 -17.52
N ARG A 3 -9.30 19.06 -17.75
CA ARG A 3 -8.93 19.71 -19.01
C ARG A 3 -8.47 18.67 -20.05
N PRO A 4 -8.62 18.94 -21.36
CA PRO A 4 -8.17 18.03 -22.43
C PRO A 4 -6.69 17.61 -22.33
N ALA A 5 -5.81 18.51 -21.89
CA ALA A 5 -4.39 18.21 -21.67
C ALA A 5 -4.15 17.23 -20.50
N GLU A 6 -4.98 17.29 -19.47
CA GLU A 6 -4.95 16.38 -18.31
C GLU A 6 -5.47 15.00 -18.73
N ILE A 7 -6.54 14.94 -19.52
CA ILE A 7 -7.08 13.70 -20.11
C ILE A 7 -6.05 13.01 -21.01
N SER A 8 -5.38 13.76 -21.89
CA SER A 8 -4.31 13.23 -22.73
C SER A 8 -3.14 12.68 -21.90
N THR A 9 -2.80 13.35 -20.79
CA THR A 9 -1.77 12.90 -19.86
C THR A 9 -2.19 11.63 -19.13
N LEU A 10 -3.42 11.55 -18.61
CA LEU A 10 -3.97 10.34 -18.01
C LEU A 10 -3.91 9.15 -18.94
N ASN A 11 -4.37 9.31 -20.20
CA ASN A 11 -4.33 8.24 -21.19
C ASN A 11 -2.92 7.71 -21.46
N ARG A 12 -1.90 8.56 -21.37
CA ARG A 12 -0.49 8.15 -21.45
C ARG A 12 0.00 7.41 -20.20
N TYR A 13 -0.50 7.77 -19.02
CA TYR A 13 -0.09 7.19 -17.74
C TYR A 13 -0.81 5.89 -17.38
N PHE A 14 -2.08 5.74 -17.77
CA PHE A 14 -2.97 4.66 -17.31
C PHE A 14 -3.66 3.92 -18.46
N GLY A 15 -3.18 4.09 -19.69
CA GLY A 15 -3.83 3.62 -20.92
C GLY A 15 -4.40 2.20 -20.83
N LYS A 16 -5.58 2.01 -21.42
CA LYS A 16 -6.29 0.73 -21.46
C LYS A 16 -5.85 -0.06 -22.70
N ALA A 17 -5.11 -1.15 -22.51
CA ALA A 17 -4.87 -2.14 -23.56
C ALA A 17 -5.61 -3.43 -23.18
N ASP A 18 -6.52 -3.90 -24.03
CA ASP A 18 -7.29 -5.14 -23.85
C ASP A 18 -7.92 -5.33 -22.46
N GLY A 19 -8.52 -4.27 -21.90
CA GLY A 19 -9.19 -4.32 -20.60
C GLY A 19 -8.26 -4.37 -19.39
N LYS A 20 -6.94 -4.38 -19.59
CA LYS A 20 -5.94 -4.18 -18.52
C LYS A 20 -5.47 -2.73 -18.52
N MET A 21 -5.48 -2.10 -17.34
CA MET A 21 -4.84 -0.81 -17.16
C MET A 21 -3.33 -1.00 -17.24
N VAL A 22 -2.71 -0.46 -18.28
CA VAL A 22 -1.26 -0.40 -18.40
C VAL A 22 -0.81 0.86 -17.69
N THR A 23 -0.29 0.70 -16.48
CA THR A 23 0.23 1.82 -15.71
C THR A 23 1.68 2.09 -16.08
N ALA A 24 1.90 3.00 -17.02
CA ALA A 24 3.24 3.40 -17.41
C ALA A 24 3.88 4.21 -16.26
N GLY A 25 4.79 3.58 -15.51
CA GLY A 25 5.61 4.25 -14.48
C GLY A 25 4.99 4.36 -13.09
N ILE A 26 3.87 3.69 -12.82
CA ILE A 26 3.30 3.55 -11.48
C ILE A 26 3.64 2.14 -11.00
N GLY A 27 4.42 2.03 -9.93
CA GLY A 27 4.87 0.76 -9.38
C GLY A 27 3.75 -0.07 -8.73
N MET A 28 2.66 -0.33 -9.45
CA MET A 28 1.51 -1.14 -9.03
C MET A 28 1.89 -2.61 -8.79
N GLU A 29 2.98 -3.09 -9.40
CA GLU A 29 3.38 -4.50 -9.34
C GLU A 29 4.51 -4.80 -8.35
N GLN A 30 4.61 -4.08 -7.23
CA GLN A 30 5.38 -4.63 -6.12
C GLN A 30 4.54 -5.74 -5.46
N SER A 31 4.99 -6.99 -5.56
CA SER A 31 4.34 -8.19 -5.00
C SER A 31 4.03 -8.14 -3.50
N SER A 32 4.44 -7.07 -2.82
CA SER A 32 4.31 -6.82 -1.40
C SER A 32 3.36 -5.70 -1.04
N THR A 33 2.68 -5.11 -2.02
CA THR A 33 1.65 -4.11 -1.79
C THR A 33 0.42 -4.83 -1.21
N PRO A 34 -0.07 -4.44 -0.01
CA PRO A 34 -1.29 -4.98 0.57
C PRO A 34 -2.49 -4.79 -0.36
N GLU A 35 -3.47 -5.70 -0.29
CA GLU A 35 -4.63 -5.66 -1.18
C GLU A 35 -5.49 -4.41 -0.96
N ILE A 36 -5.61 -3.92 0.28
CA ILE A 36 -6.30 -2.66 0.59
C ILE A 36 -5.74 -1.47 -0.22
N VAL A 37 -4.43 -1.46 -0.47
CA VAL A 37 -3.76 -0.38 -1.21
C VAL A 37 -4.02 -0.51 -2.71
N LYS A 38 -4.05 -1.74 -3.23
CA LYS A 38 -4.36 -2.00 -4.64
C LYS A 38 -5.81 -1.64 -4.96
N LYS A 39 -6.75 -2.00 -4.08
CA LYS A 39 -8.18 -1.67 -4.20
C LYS A 39 -8.38 -0.15 -4.22
N CYS A 40 -7.85 0.56 -3.21
CA CYS A 40 -7.88 2.03 -3.16
C CYS A 40 -7.30 2.65 -4.43
N GLN A 41 -6.10 2.22 -4.84
CA GLN A 41 -5.45 2.77 -6.03
C GLN A 41 -6.27 2.55 -7.30
N LYS A 42 -6.87 1.37 -7.47
CA LYS A 42 -7.69 1.04 -8.62
C LYS A 42 -8.92 1.95 -8.68
N GLU A 43 -9.66 2.06 -7.58
CA GLU A 43 -10.86 2.90 -7.49
C GLU A 43 -10.52 4.38 -7.71
N MET A 44 -9.41 4.86 -7.14
CA MET A 44 -8.92 6.21 -7.40
C MET A 44 -8.59 6.44 -8.88
N ILE A 45 -7.97 5.48 -9.58
CA ILE A 45 -7.68 5.61 -11.01
C ILE A 45 -8.98 5.68 -11.81
N GLU A 46 -10.00 4.91 -11.45
CA GLU A 46 -11.30 4.94 -12.12
C GLU A 46 -11.99 6.30 -11.90
N ALA A 47 -12.00 6.82 -10.67
CA ALA A 47 -12.62 8.10 -10.33
C ALA A 47 -11.88 9.33 -10.86
N VAL A 48 -10.54 9.28 -10.92
CA VAL A 48 -9.74 10.47 -11.27
C VAL A 48 -9.98 10.95 -12.71
N TYR A 49 -10.53 10.11 -13.59
CA TYR A 49 -10.96 10.51 -14.94
C TYR A 49 -12.17 11.45 -14.92
N GLU A 50 -13.06 11.29 -13.95
CA GLU A 50 -14.26 12.12 -13.77
C GLU A 50 -13.90 13.38 -12.97
N SER A 51 -13.28 13.19 -11.81
CA SER A 51 -13.00 14.27 -10.85
C SER A 51 -11.81 13.96 -9.93
N ARG A 52 -10.97 14.97 -9.64
CA ARG A 52 -9.88 14.80 -8.68
C ARG A 52 -10.42 14.68 -7.26
N GLU A 53 -11.47 15.43 -6.98
CA GLU A 53 -12.14 15.48 -5.68
C GLU A 53 -12.68 14.09 -5.31
N GLU A 54 -13.32 13.39 -6.26
CA GLU A 54 -13.86 12.04 -6.05
C GLU A 54 -12.75 11.02 -5.74
N ALA A 55 -11.62 11.11 -6.43
CA ALA A 55 -10.46 10.26 -6.12
C ALA A 55 -9.89 10.52 -4.71
N LEU A 56 -9.96 11.76 -4.21
CA LEU A 56 -9.54 12.10 -2.86
C LEU A 56 -10.55 11.63 -1.80
N GLU A 57 -11.84 11.70 -2.08
CA GLU A 57 -12.91 11.15 -1.22
C GLU A 57 -12.75 9.63 -1.05
N ILE A 58 -12.39 8.90 -2.12
CA ILE A 58 -12.06 7.46 -2.03
C ILE A 58 -10.87 7.24 -1.10
N LEU A 59 -9.79 8.02 -1.24
CA LEU A 59 -8.64 7.91 -0.33
C LEU A 59 -9.05 8.14 1.14
N GLU A 60 -9.88 9.15 1.40
CA GLU A 60 -10.41 9.47 2.72
C GLU A 60 -11.21 8.31 3.31
N GLU A 61 -12.09 7.68 2.52
CA GLU A 61 -12.86 6.51 2.94
C GLU A 61 -11.94 5.36 3.36
N TYR A 62 -10.95 5.02 2.52
CA TYR A 62 -10.02 3.94 2.82
C TYR A 62 -9.16 4.24 4.06
N ILE A 63 -8.72 5.48 4.25
CA ILE A 63 -8.00 5.90 5.47
C ILE A 63 -8.90 5.76 6.70
N SER A 64 -10.17 6.16 6.60
CA SER A 64 -11.15 6.04 7.68
C SER A 64 -11.35 4.58 8.07
N ARG A 65 -11.61 3.71 7.09
CA ARG A 65 -11.79 2.26 7.30
C ARG A 65 -10.57 1.60 7.95
N VAL A 66 -9.36 1.94 7.50
CA VAL A 66 -8.11 1.48 8.14
C VAL A 66 -7.99 1.97 9.59
N ARG A 67 -8.37 3.20 9.89
CA ARG A 67 -8.28 3.74 11.26
C ARG A 67 -9.34 3.16 12.20
N ASN A 68 -10.54 2.93 11.68
CA ASN A 68 -11.68 2.39 12.42
C ASN A 68 -11.68 0.85 12.52
N ARG A 69 -10.74 0.18 11.83
CA ARG A 69 -10.67 -1.30 11.74
C ARG A 69 -11.87 -1.93 11.03
N GLU A 70 -12.38 -1.25 10.01
CA GLU A 70 -13.51 -1.66 9.17
C GLU A 70 -13.02 -2.27 7.84
N ILE A 71 -11.99 -3.11 7.95
CA ILE A 71 -11.32 -3.77 6.83
C ILE A 71 -11.02 -5.22 7.20
N ASP A 72 -10.97 -6.08 6.19
CA ASP A 72 -10.53 -7.46 6.37
C ASP A 72 -9.02 -7.48 6.65
N LEU A 73 -8.59 -8.27 7.65
CA LEU A 73 -7.19 -8.43 7.97
C LEU A 73 -6.42 -9.09 6.82
N GLU A 74 -7.08 -9.91 6.00
CA GLU A 74 -6.47 -10.48 4.79
C GLU A 74 -5.99 -9.40 3.81
N ASP A 75 -6.71 -8.27 3.74
CA ASP A 75 -6.35 -7.15 2.87
C ASP A 75 -5.10 -6.39 3.35
N LEU A 76 -4.66 -6.61 4.59
CA LEU A 76 -3.45 -6.02 5.17
C LEU A 76 -2.20 -6.87 4.99
N ILE A 77 -2.33 -8.11 4.52
CA ILE A 77 -1.22 -9.05 4.45
C ILE A 77 -0.17 -8.55 3.45
N ILE A 78 1.08 -8.53 3.91
CA ILE A 78 2.25 -8.28 3.08
C ILE A 78 2.95 -9.62 2.83
N GLU A 79 3.14 -9.93 1.55
CA GLU A 79 3.93 -11.07 1.11
C GLU A 79 5.32 -10.62 0.62
N LYS A 80 6.38 -11.23 1.15
CA LYS A 80 7.76 -10.93 0.76
C LYS A 80 8.60 -12.19 0.62
N LYS A 81 9.31 -12.30 -0.52
CA LYS A 81 10.36 -13.31 -0.71
C LYS A 81 11.56 -12.96 0.17
N ILE A 82 11.99 -13.89 1.01
CA ILE A 82 13.21 -13.75 1.81
C ILE A 82 14.42 -14.09 0.95
N THR A 83 15.50 -13.33 1.12
CA THR A 83 16.73 -13.44 0.33
C THR A 83 17.86 -14.15 1.07
N ARG A 84 17.66 -14.46 2.35
CA ARG A 84 18.62 -15.13 3.25
C ARG A 84 17.84 -16.06 4.18
N ASN A 85 18.53 -17.03 4.78
CA ASN A 85 17.91 -17.83 5.84
C ASN A 85 17.72 -16.98 7.11
N PRO A 86 16.78 -17.34 8.00
CA PRO A 86 16.49 -16.59 9.22
C PRO A 86 17.74 -16.27 10.09
N GLU A 87 18.66 -17.22 10.21
CA GLU A 87 19.94 -17.10 10.95
C GLU A 87 20.95 -16.14 10.30
N ASP A 88 20.92 -16.00 8.98
CA ASP A 88 21.89 -15.20 8.22
C ASP A 88 21.53 -13.70 8.18
N TYR A 89 20.34 -13.35 8.67
CA TYR A 89 19.89 -11.97 8.70
C TYR A 89 20.56 -11.17 9.84
N LYS A 90 21.48 -10.27 9.46
CA LYS A 90 21.99 -9.22 10.36
C LYS A 90 20.99 -8.06 10.53
N SER A 91 20.19 -7.77 9.50
CA SER A 91 19.20 -6.69 9.51
C SER A 91 17.98 -7.00 10.38
N THR A 92 17.34 -5.96 10.90
CA THR A 92 16.07 -6.01 11.66
C THR A 92 14.88 -5.48 10.85
N ASN A 93 14.93 -5.60 9.52
CA ASN A 93 13.79 -5.24 8.67
C ASN A 93 12.60 -6.21 8.88
N ARG A 94 11.40 -5.80 8.44
CA ARG A 94 10.15 -6.52 8.69
C ARG A 94 10.16 -7.95 8.16
N SER A 95 10.69 -8.19 6.95
CA SER A 95 10.77 -9.52 6.35
C SER A 95 11.75 -10.43 7.09
N ALA A 96 12.89 -9.89 7.55
CA ALA A 96 13.82 -10.61 8.41
C ALA A 96 13.20 -10.94 9.79
N GLU A 97 12.43 -10.02 10.36
CA GLU A 97 11.71 -10.26 11.62
C GLU A 97 10.66 -11.36 11.47
N ALA A 98 9.87 -11.33 10.38
CA ALA A 98 8.92 -12.38 10.04
C ALA A 98 9.61 -13.74 9.85
N ALA A 99 10.72 -13.80 9.11
CA ALA A 99 11.48 -15.04 8.90
C ALA A 99 12.01 -15.61 10.24
N LYS A 100 12.57 -14.75 11.10
CA LYS A 100 13.02 -15.17 12.44
C LYS A 100 11.85 -15.61 13.32
N ARG A 101 10.67 -15.02 13.14
CA ARG A 101 9.46 -15.38 13.89
C ARG A 101 8.92 -16.75 13.48
N MET A 102 8.91 -17.07 12.18
CA MET A 102 8.60 -18.41 11.65
C MET A 102 9.48 -19.46 12.34
N LYS A 103 10.80 -19.24 12.36
CA LYS A 103 11.76 -20.14 13.01
C LYS A 103 11.52 -20.31 14.51
N ARG A 104 11.22 -19.22 15.24
CA ARG A 104 10.89 -19.30 16.69
C ARG A 104 9.62 -20.10 16.96
N LYS A 105 8.71 -20.19 15.99
CA LYS A 105 7.50 -21.02 16.06
C LYS A 105 7.70 -22.45 15.53
N GLY A 106 8.94 -22.85 15.25
CA GLY A 106 9.27 -24.19 14.76
C GLY A 106 8.94 -24.41 13.28
N ILE A 107 8.65 -23.35 12.52
CA ILE A 107 8.37 -23.45 11.09
C ILE A 107 9.67 -23.23 10.32
N ASP A 108 10.06 -24.24 9.56
CA ASP A 108 11.24 -24.18 8.69
C ASP A 108 10.98 -23.25 7.50
N ILE A 109 11.87 -22.28 7.29
CA ILE A 109 11.82 -21.35 6.17
C ILE A 109 13.24 -21.03 5.70
N ARG A 110 13.43 -21.06 4.39
CA ARG A 110 14.72 -20.90 3.70
C ARG A 110 14.71 -19.73 2.73
N ALA A 111 15.90 -19.24 2.41
CA ALA A 111 16.13 -18.26 1.36
C ALA A 111 15.39 -18.68 0.08
N GLY A 112 14.69 -17.72 -0.53
CA GLY A 112 13.88 -17.93 -1.72
C GLY A 112 12.39 -18.21 -1.45
N GLN A 113 12.01 -18.57 -0.22
CA GLN A 113 10.61 -18.72 0.17
C GLN A 113 9.97 -17.38 0.54
N LYS A 114 8.64 -17.38 0.70
CA LYS A 114 7.87 -16.18 1.04
C LYS A 114 7.46 -16.19 2.50
N VAL A 115 7.55 -15.04 3.15
CA VAL A 115 6.90 -14.76 4.42
C VAL A 115 5.66 -13.91 4.17
N ARG A 116 4.60 -14.20 4.92
CA ARG A 116 3.37 -13.42 4.95
C ARG A 116 3.19 -12.84 6.35
N TYR A 117 2.94 -11.54 6.43
CA TYR A 117 2.84 -10.85 7.72
C TYR A 117 2.03 -9.56 7.62
N ILE A 118 1.51 -9.12 8.77
CA ILE A 118 0.91 -7.81 8.98
C ILE A 118 1.86 -6.95 9.82
N VAL A 119 1.91 -5.65 9.54
CA VAL A 119 2.70 -4.70 10.36
C VAL A 119 1.90 -4.36 11.62
N ARG A 120 2.40 -4.78 12.78
CA ARG A 120 1.73 -4.61 14.07
C ARG A 120 2.00 -3.26 14.70
N ASP A 121 3.27 -2.85 14.72
CA ASP A 121 3.73 -1.61 15.37
C ASP A 121 5.14 -1.26 14.87
N GLN A 122 5.37 0.00 14.47
CA GLN A 122 6.70 0.46 14.07
C GLN A 122 7.66 0.73 15.25
N ASN A 123 7.12 1.02 16.43
CA ASN A 123 7.85 1.51 17.60
C ASN A 123 8.10 0.43 18.66
N SER A 124 7.36 -0.69 18.63
CA SER A 124 7.52 -1.79 19.58
C SER A 124 7.78 -3.15 18.91
N ARG A 125 8.26 -4.12 19.68
CA ARG A 125 8.38 -5.52 19.25
C ARG A 125 7.21 -6.35 19.80
N PRO A 126 6.69 -7.33 19.04
CA PRO A 126 7.04 -7.61 17.65
C PRO A 126 6.51 -6.54 16.68
N ARG A 127 7.31 -6.14 15.70
CA ARG A 127 6.93 -5.17 14.67
C ARG A 127 5.97 -5.75 13.64
N VAL A 128 5.98 -7.08 13.52
CA VAL A 128 5.16 -7.84 12.58
C VAL A 128 4.54 -9.05 13.28
N LEU A 129 3.35 -9.41 12.84
CA LEU A 129 2.70 -10.69 13.15
C LEU A 129 2.60 -11.50 11.87
N LEU A 130 2.84 -12.81 11.97
CA LEU A 130 2.60 -13.71 10.85
C LEU A 130 1.10 -13.81 10.61
N ASP A 131 0.69 -14.03 9.37
CA ASP A 131 -0.72 -14.01 8.96
C ASP A 131 -1.58 -15.11 9.59
N PHE A 132 -0.98 -16.19 10.06
CA PHE A 132 -1.67 -17.26 10.81
C PHE A 132 -1.67 -17.03 12.34
N GLU A 133 -1.09 -15.94 12.83
CA GLU A 133 -1.17 -15.58 14.25
C GLU A 133 -2.46 -14.83 14.55
N GLU A 134 -2.86 -14.82 15.83
CA GLU A 134 -3.91 -13.93 16.30
C GLU A 134 -3.46 -12.47 16.12
N ILE A 135 -4.22 -11.70 15.36
CA ILE A 135 -3.94 -10.30 15.06
C ILE A 135 -4.78 -9.41 15.99
N ASP A 136 -4.17 -9.01 17.11
CA ASP A 136 -4.79 -8.15 18.11
C ASP A 136 -4.93 -6.67 17.64
N ARG A 137 -3.94 -6.23 16.87
CA ARG A 137 -3.85 -4.87 16.33
C ARG A 137 -2.92 -4.83 15.13
N TYR A 138 -3.04 -3.75 14.36
CA TYR A 138 -2.10 -3.39 13.31
C TYR A 138 -1.75 -1.90 13.39
N ASP A 139 -0.65 -1.52 12.73
CA ASP A 139 -0.18 -0.14 12.68
C ASP A 139 -0.98 0.63 11.63
N ASN A 140 -2.05 1.31 12.05
CA ASN A 140 -2.91 2.11 11.18
C ASN A 140 -2.09 3.08 10.31
N GLU A 141 -1.14 3.80 10.91
CA GLU A 141 -0.39 4.84 10.20
C GLU A 141 0.56 4.24 9.15
N TYR A 142 1.10 3.05 9.39
CA TYR A 142 1.87 2.33 8.36
C TYR A 142 1.02 2.09 7.09
N TYR A 143 -0.22 1.64 7.24
CA TYR A 143 -1.10 1.37 6.10
C TYR A 143 -1.65 2.66 5.48
N VAL A 144 -1.96 3.68 6.28
CA VAL A 144 -2.34 5.02 5.79
C VAL A 144 -1.23 5.63 4.92
N GLU A 145 0.03 5.54 5.31
CA GLU A 145 1.13 6.05 4.48
C GLU A 145 1.28 5.27 3.16
N LYS A 146 0.91 3.97 3.14
CA LYS A 146 0.84 3.20 1.89
C LYS A 146 -0.29 3.65 0.98
N LEU A 147 -1.48 3.92 1.54
CA LEU A 147 -2.61 4.49 0.80
C LEU A 147 -2.24 5.84 0.19
N LYS A 148 -1.63 6.74 0.97
CA LYS A 148 -1.14 8.03 0.47
C LYS A 148 -0.09 7.90 -0.62
N SER A 149 0.87 6.99 -0.47
CA SER A 149 1.88 6.74 -1.52
C SER A 149 1.25 6.27 -2.83
N ALA A 150 0.20 5.45 -2.75
CA ALA A 150 -0.57 5.02 -3.91
C ALA A 150 -1.34 6.20 -4.54
N ALA A 151 -2.01 7.02 -3.72
CA ALA A 151 -2.69 8.24 -4.15
C ALA A 151 -1.75 9.23 -4.83
N GLU A 152 -0.57 9.49 -4.26
CA GLU A 152 0.47 10.33 -4.88
C GLU A 152 0.84 9.82 -6.26
N SER A 153 0.93 8.49 -6.43
CA SER A 153 1.21 7.90 -7.73
C SER A 153 0.06 8.10 -8.72
N VAL A 154 -1.19 8.05 -8.27
CA VAL A 154 -2.38 8.34 -9.10
C VAL A 154 -2.44 9.81 -9.51
N LEU A 155 -2.11 10.71 -8.57
CA LEU A 155 -2.27 12.15 -8.72
C LEU A 155 -1.04 12.83 -9.36
N ARG A 156 0.10 12.14 -9.46
CA ARG A 156 1.34 12.66 -10.05
C ARG A 156 1.19 13.27 -11.45
N PRO A 157 0.38 12.70 -12.38
CA PRO A 157 0.13 13.31 -13.69
C PRO A 157 -0.50 14.70 -13.62
N PHE A 158 -1.07 15.07 -12.47
CA PHE A 158 -1.70 16.36 -12.21
C PHE A 158 -0.83 17.32 -11.39
N GLY A 159 0.47 17.04 -11.24
CA GLY A 159 1.41 17.89 -10.51
C GLY A 159 1.47 17.63 -9.01
N VAL A 160 0.71 16.67 -8.49
CA VAL A 160 0.74 16.30 -7.07
C VAL A 160 2.01 15.51 -6.77
N LYS A 161 2.86 16.04 -5.89
CA LYS A 161 4.08 15.35 -5.45
C LYS A 161 3.92 14.64 -4.11
N LYS A 162 3.04 15.14 -3.25
CA LYS A 162 2.88 14.64 -1.88
C LYS A 162 1.45 14.84 -1.37
N VAL A 163 0.95 13.87 -0.62
CA VAL A 163 -0.30 13.94 0.13
C VAL A 163 0.03 14.08 1.62
N GLU A 164 -0.31 15.22 2.24
CA GLU A 164 0.08 15.53 3.64
C GLU A 164 -0.91 14.98 4.70
N LYS A 165 -0.57 15.15 5.98
CA LYS A 165 -1.37 14.68 7.12
C LYS A 165 -2.49 15.68 7.45
N GLY A 166 -3.72 15.16 7.59
CA GLY A 166 -4.89 15.92 8.03
C GLY A 166 -5.79 16.27 6.86
N LEU A 167 -6.85 15.49 6.67
CA LEU A 167 -7.86 15.73 5.64
C LEU A 167 -8.93 16.69 6.20
N GLU A 168 -8.49 17.78 6.82
CA GLU A 168 -9.34 18.92 7.17
C GLU A 168 -8.85 20.13 6.37
N LYS A 169 -9.61 20.48 5.32
CA LYS A 169 -9.58 21.73 4.54
C LYS A 169 -8.18 22.30 4.25
N GLY A 170 -7.52 21.77 3.23
CA GLY A 170 -6.31 22.39 2.66
C GLY A 170 -5.45 21.38 1.91
N LEU A 171 -5.96 20.90 0.77
CA LEU A 171 -5.44 19.69 0.13
C LEU A 171 -4.41 20.00 -0.97
N VAL A 172 -3.24 19.39 -0.78
CA VAL A 172 -2.20 19.15 -1.78
C VAL A 172 -1.25 20.33 -2.05
N ASN A 173 0.04 20.10 -1.82
CA ASN A 173 1.09 21.01 -2.29
C ASN A 173 1.20 20.86 -3.82
N TYR A 174 0.66 21.84 -4.54
CA TYR A 174 0.81 22.00 -5.99
C TYR A 174 2.11 22.76 -6.29
N ILE A 175 2.87 22.29 -7.28
CA ILE A 175 3.88 23.09 -7.98
C ILE A 175 3.61 22.96 -9.48
#